data_AF-A0A286FN14-F1
#
_entry.id   AF-A0A286FN14-F1
#
_cell.length_a   1.000
_cell.length_b   1.000
_cell.length_c   1.000
_cell.angle_alpha   90.00
_cell.angle_beta   90.00
_cell.angle_gamma   90.00
#
_symmetry.space_group_name_H-M   'P 1'
#
loop_
_entity.id
_entity.type
_entity.pdbx_description
1 polymer ?
#
loop_
_entity_poly.entity_id
_entity_poly.type
_entity_poly.pdbx_seq_one_letter_code
_entity_poly.pdbx_strand_id
1 'polypeptide(L)'
;MAAGAIAGLVSTSGVVGTAGAADARPVSSPATPGTSPSAQAEPRWTAAAAQRFWTDRRMAEAKPLPDDRRPAPAEAPSPDAGRPLSQRAGVGPGSSHFGGLPMIGRMYVQRGSGSYFCTASVINSPHHNIVLTAGHCLDSRAGTGSLAFVPQWTAARPRPHGIFPVDTDSRGRSQVWIDQRYYDRGHTKGAPWDVAFVRLGARSDGKRVQDVVGGNALVTGRGYAFPRVRLIGYPSTDRQPLTCTNSTTRFTPTDGTPGSYLRIACDDYRSGTSGGPFLANFNTHTGRGDVVGSIGGWKTGGPTADVSYSPYFASDIRRLYDAAVAGAPPARPGVLSQ
;
A
#
# COMPACT_ATOMS: atom_id res chain seq x y z
N MET A 1 69.71 67.81 -49.91
CA MET A 1 69.11 68.76 -48.94
C MET A 1 68.91 68.03 -47.64
N ALA A 2 69.28 68.69 -46.54
CA ALA A 2 69.48 68.12 -45.21
C ALA A 2 68.18 68.02 -44.39
N ALA A 3 68.23 67.18 -43.35
CA ALA A 3 67.53 67.20 -42.05
C ALA A 3 67.10 65.76 -41.67
N GLY A 4 67.34 65.21 -40.49
CA GLY A 4 67.88 65.72 -39.23
C GLY A 4 67.28 64.92 -38.04
N ALA A 5 68.13 64.54 -37.07
CA ALA A 5 67.87 64.16 -35.65
C ALA A 5 66.94 62.96 -35.34
N ILE A 6 67.28 61.86 -34.65
CA ILE A 6 68.02 61.54 -33.39
C ILE A 6 67.21 61.76 -32.08
N ALA A 7 66.88 60.64 -31.41
CA ALA A 7 66.98 60.33 -29.95
C ALA A 7 66.60 58.83 -29.78
N GLY A 8 67.41 57.90 -29.25
CA GLY A 8 68.06 57.79 -27.92
C GLY A 8 67.11 57.07 -26.94
N LEU A 9 67.39 55.98 -26.19
CA LEU A 9 68.62 55.37 -25.65
C LEU A 9 68.31 53.94 -25.07
N VAL A 10 69.29 53.02 -25.16
CA VAL A 10 69.85 52.06 -24.13
C VAL A 10 68.98 50.90 -23.57
N SER A 11 69.25 49.63 -23.97
CA SER A 11 70.08 48.53 -23.36
C SER A 11 69.34 47.73 -22.26
N THR A 12 69.33 46.38 -22.20
CA THR A 12 70.45 45.42 -22.12
C THR A 12 70.09 43.96 -22.50
N SER A 13 71.11 43.29 -23.04
CA SER A 13 71.52 41.87 -23.15
C SER A 13 70.70 40.70 -22.59
N GLY A 14 70.69 39.55 -23.32
CA GLY A 14 70.36 38.25 -22.74
C GLY A 14 70.25 37.01 -23.65
N VAL A 15 71.40 36.50 -24.14
CA VAL A 15 71.78 35.07 -24.32
C VAL A 15 70.94 34.08 -25.16
N VAL A 16 71.51 33.77 -26.35
CA VAL A 16 71.80 32.48 -27.03
C VAL A 16 71.06 31.17 -26.67
N GLY A 17 70.42 30.61 -27.70
CA GLY A 17 70.58 29.21 -28.15
C GLY A 17 69.44 28.25 -27.78
N THR A 18 68.98 27.29 -28.59
CA THR A 18 69.42 26.64 -29.82
C THR A 18 68.18 25.99 -30.45
N ALA A 19 68.06 25.94 -31.77
CA ALA A 19 67.03 25.16 -32.46
C ALA A 19 67.69 24.26 -33.50
N GLY A 20 67.46 22.95 -33.37
CA GLY A 20 67.82 21.98 -34.40
C GLY A 20 68.09 20.57 -33.87
N ALA A 21 67.03 19.76 -33.77
CA ALA A 21 67.05 18.35 -34.17
C ALA A 21 65.61 17.82 -34.10
N ALA A 22 65.10 17.37 -35.24
CA ALA A 22 63.82 16.72 -35.39
C ALA A 22 63.91 15.27 -34.88
N ASP A 23 63.01 14.89 -33.98
CA ASP A 23 62.72 13.50 -33.63
C ASP A 23 61.22 13.26 -33.84
N ALA A 24 60.91 12.29 -34.70
CA ALA A 24 59.55 11.87 -35.01
C ALA A 24 58.92 11.16 -33.79
N ARG A 25 57.76 11.63 -33.33
CA ARG A 25 56.92 10.93 -32.35
C ARG A 25 55.79 10.17 -33.05
N PRO A 26 55.41 8.98 -32.56
CA PRO A 26 54.33 8.19 -33.15
C PRO A 26 52.97 8.86 -32.88
N VAL A 27 52.11 8.83 -33.90
CA VAL A 27 50.75 9.36 -33.85
C VAL A 27 49.90 8.50 -32.92
N SER A 28 49.46 9.08 -31.80
CA SER A 28 48.47 8.49 -30.89
C SER A 28 47.12 8.37 -31.60
N SER A 29 46.57 7.16 -31.68
CA SER A 29 45.18 6.95 -32.12
C SER A 29 44.19 7.56 -31.11
N PRO A 30 43.02 8.06 -31.53
CA PRO A 30 42.02 8.58 -30.60
C PRO A 30 41.45 7.44 -29.76
N ALA A 31 41.47 7.60 -28.44
CA ALA A 31 40.80 6.69 -27.52
C ALA A 31 39.29 6.68 -27.82
N THR A 32 38.73 5.49 -28.04
CA THR A 32 37.29 5.27 -28.07
C THR A 32 36.71 5.70 -26.73
N PRO A 33 35.65 6.55 -26.68
CA PRO A 33 35.02 6.88 -25.41
C PRO A 33 34.51 5.59 -24.76
N GLY A 34 35.11 5.23 -23.64
CA GLY A 34 34.66 4.12 -22.82
C GLY A 34 33.20 4.32 -22.47
N THR A 35 32.38 3.32 -22.80
CA THR A 35 31.01 3.25 -22.31
C THR A 35 31.07 3.21 -20.80
N SER A 36 30.77 4.32 -20.14
CA SER A 36 30.50 4.35 -18.71
C SER A 36 29.48 3.25 -18.40
N PRO A 37 29.67 2.43 -17.36
CA PRO A 37 28.65 1.48 -16.97
C PRO A 37 27.38 2.29 -16.72
N SER A 38 26.34 2.03 -17.52
CA SER A 38 25.01 2.58 -17.30
C SER A 38 24.69 2.40 -15.82
N ALA A 39 24.42 3.50 -15.12
CA ALA A 39 23.93 3.47 -13.75
C ALA A 39 22.87 2.38 -13.69
N GLN A 40 23.12 1.32 -12.92
CA GLN A 40 22.18 0.22 -12.82
C GLN A 40 20.86 0.84 -12.35
N ALA A 41 19.85 0.83 -13.22
CA ALA A 41 18.52 1.22 -12.81
C ALA A 41 18.17 0.32 -11.64
N GLU A 42 17.93 0.91 -10.47
CA GLU A 42 17.47 0.21 -9.27
C GLU A 42 16.43 -0.86 -9.69
N PRO A 43 16.54 -2.11 -9.22
CA PRO A 43 15.69 -3.19 -9.70
C PRO A 43 14.23 -2.79 -9.55
N ARG A 44 13.55 -2.52 -10.67
CA ARG A 44 12.13 -2.17 -10.66
C ARG A 44 11.36 -3.30 -9.98
N TRP A 45 10.43 -2.95 -9.10
CA TRP A 45 9.53 -3.91 -8.47
C TRP A 45 8.53 -4.45 -9.51
N THR A 46 8.97 -5.46 -10.25
CA THR A 46 8.21 -6.08 -11.35
C THR A 46 7.34 -7.25 -10.85
N ALA A 47 6.42 -7.71 -11.70
CA ALA A 47 5.62 -8.91 -11.41
C ALA A 47 6.50 -10.15 -11.17
N ALA A 48 7.58 -10.30 -11.95
CA ALA A 48 8.53 -11.41 -11.79
C ALA A 48 9.31 -11.30 -10.47
N ALA A 49 9.71 -10.09 -10.07
CA ALA A 49 10.33 -9.86 -8.77
C ALA A 49 9.38 -10.19 -7.61
N ALA A 50 8.13 -9.73 -7.70
CA ALA A 50 7.10 -10.05 -6.70
C ALA A 50 6.83 -11.56 -6.62
N GLN A 51 6.77 -12.28 -7.73
CA GLN A 51 6.59 -13.74 -7.75
C GLN A 51 7.73 -14.49 -7.07
N ARG A 52 8.98 -14.09 -7.33
CA ARG A 52 10.17 -14.70 -6.70
C ARG A 52 10.26 -14.39 -5.21
N PHE A 53 9.92 -13.16 -4.82
CA PHE A 53 10.03 -12.71 -3.44
C PHE A 53 8.92 -13.29 -2.56
N TRP A 54 7.66 -13.10 -2.97
CA TRP A 54 6.50 -13.63 -2.30
C TRP A 54 6.25 -15.03 -2.79
N THR A 55 6.96 -16.03 -2.25
CA THR A 55 6.66 -17.45 -2.50
C THR A 55 5.39 -17.88 -1.77
N ASP A 56 4.79 -19.02 -2.15
CA ASP A 56 3.59 -19.52 -1.47
C ASP A 56 3.87 -19.80 0.00
N ARG A 57 5.05 -20.36 0.30
CA ARG A 57 5.54 -20.54 1.66
C ARG A 57 5.65 -19.22 2.41
N ARG A 58 6.30 -18.20 1.85
CA ARG A 58 6.43 -16.89 2.49
C ARG A 58 5.08 -16.24 2.77
N MET A 59 4.13 -16.38 1.85
CA MET A 59 2.78 -15.85 1.99
C MET A 59 1.94 -16.59 3.03
N ALA A 60 2.16 -17.90 3.19
CA ALA A 60 1.52 -18.72 4.22
C ALA A 60 2.10 -18.43 5.61
N GLU A 61 3.41 -18.17 5.70
CA GLU A 61 4.13 -17.83 6.94
C GLU A 61 3.97 -16.34 7.34
N ALA A 62 3.44 -15.50 6.45
CA ALA A 62 3.23 -14.08 6.72
C ALA A 62 2.27 -13.87 7.90
N LYS A 63 2.65 -13.00 8.83
CA LYS A 63 1.85 -12.68 10.01
C LYS A 63 0.81 -11.62 9.69
N PRO A 64 -0.35 -11.57 10.37
CA PRO A 64 -1.18 -10.38 10.30
C PRO A 64 -0.34 -9.16 10.74
N LEU A 65 -0.52 -8.02 10.06
CA LEU A 65 0.13 -6.80 10.50
C LEU A 65 -0.37 -6.46 11.93
N PRO A 66 0.54 -6.15 12.88
CA PRO A 66 0.14 -5.72 14.22
C PRO A 66 -0.76 -4.48 14.18
N ASP A 67 -1.79 -4.49 15.01
CA ASP A 67 -2.79 -3.43 15.14
C ASP A 67 -3.10 -3.18 16.63
N ASP A 68 -3.93 -2.17 16.93
CA ASP A 68 -4.25 -1.76 18.31
C ASP A 68 -5.30 -2.68 18.98
N ARG A 69 -5.70 -3.77 18.32
CA ARG A 69 -6.67 -4.73 18.88
C ARG A 69 -6.03 -5.49 20.02
N ARG A 70 -6.77 -5.65 21.12
CA ARG A 70 -6.37 -6.60 22.15
C ARG A 70 -6.40 -8.01 21.58
N PRO A 71 -5.39 -8.86 21.84
CA PRO A 71 -5.49 -10.28 21.55
C PRO A 71 -6.78 -10.82 22.20
N ALA A 72 -7.56 -11.59 21.44
CA ALA A 72 -8.53 -12.46 22.06
C ALA A 72 -7.75 -13.35 23.05
N PRO A 73 -8.24 -13.58 24.29
CA PRO A 73 -7.66 -14.60 25.15
C PRO A 73 -7.51 -15.89 24.33
N ALA A 74 -6.33 -16.51 24.34
CA ALA A 74 -6.18 -17.85 23.78
C ALA A 74 -7.27 -18.73 24.41
N GLU A 75 -8.05 -19.45 23.60
CA GLU A 75 -9.02 -20.40 24.13
C GLU A 75 -8.29 -21.41 25.03
N ALA A 76 -8.32 -21.18 26.34
CA ALA A 76 -8.31 -22.29 27.26
C ALA A 76 -9.57 -23.12 26.95
N PRO A 77 -9.50 -24.47 26.98
CA PRO A 77 -10.68 -25.29 26.77
C PRO A 77 -11.72 -24.90 27.82
N SER A 78 -12.75 -24.16 27.40
CA SER A 78 -13.82 -23.76 28.30
C SER A 78 -14.66 -24.98 28.64
N PRO A 79 -15.07 -25.16 29.91
CA PRO A 79 -15.95 -26.26 30.34
C PRO A 79 -17.38 -26.18 29.78
N ASP A 80 -17.66 -25.20 28.91
CA ASP A 80 -18.99 -24.81 28.42
C ASP A 80 -19.37 -25.46 27.07
N ALA A 81 -18.78 -26.60 26.71
CA ALA A 81 -19.13 -27.37 25.50
C ALA A 81 -20.59 -27.89 25.46
N GLY A 82 -21.40 -27.60 26.48
CA GLY A 82 -22.81 -27.99 26.59
C GLY A 82 -23.82 -26.85 26.72
N ARG A 83 -23.43 -25.56 26.66
CA ARG A 83 -24.42 -24.46 26.77
C ARG A 83 -25.04 -24.11 25.41
N PRO A 84 -26.38 -23.91 25.33
CA PRO A 84 -27.03 -23.50 24.09
C PRO A 84 -26.52 -22.14 23.61
N LEU A 85 -26.36 -22.02 22.29
CA LEU A 85 -25.82 -20.85 21.57
C LEU A 85 -26.53 -19.52 21.88
N SER A 86 -27.70 -19.55 22.53
CA SER A 86 -28.49 -18.38 22.92
C SER A 86 -27.93 -17.58 24.10
N GLN A 87 -26.85 -18.02 24.76
CA GLN A 87 -26.26 -17.34 25.92
C GLN A 87 -24.82 -16.84 25.75
N ARG A 88 -24.23 -16.92 24.55
CA ARG A 88 -23.00 -16.16 24.25
C ARG A 88 -23.41 -14.70 23.98
N ALA A 89 -23.12 -13.81 24.92
CA ALA A 89 -23.35 -12.38 24.74
C ALA A 89 -22.31 -11.79 23.75
N GLY A 90 -22.51 -12.05 22.45
CA GLY A 90 -21.93 -11.32 21.32
C GLY A 90 -23.07 -10.65 20.55
N VAL A 91 -23.05 -9.33 20.42
CA VAL A 91 -24.20 -8.50 20.02
C VAL A 91 -24.32 -8.37 18.48
N GLY A 92 -23.92 -9.40 17.72
CA GLY A 92 -23.94 -9.39 16.25
C GLY A 92 -24.20 -10.78 15.65
N PRO A 93 -24.60 -10.85 14.37
CA PRO A 93 -24.65 -12.13 13.66
C PRO A 93 -23.23 -12.71 13.57
N GLY A 94 -23.13 -14.03 13.77
CA GLY A 94 -21.85 -14.74 13.64
C GLY A 94 -21.24 -14.58 12.25
N SER A 95 -19.92 -14.48 12.20
CA SER A 95 -19.16 -14.57 10.95
C SER A 95 -18.98 -16.03 10.52
N SER A 96 -18.67 -16.24 9.25
CA SER A 96 -18.38 -17.58 8.71
C SER A 96 -17.24 -17.52 7.70
N HIS A 97 -16.42 -18.58 7.67
CA HIS A 97 -15.43 -18.76 6.60
C HIS A 97 -16.13 -19.06 5.27
N PHE A 98 -15.55 -18.59 4.18
CA PHE A 98 -16.03 -18.88 2.84
C PHE A 98 -14.88 -18.84 1.82
N GLY A 99 -15.15 -19.19 0.57
CA GLY A 99 -14.14 -19.25 -0.50
C GLY A 99 -13.57 -17.90 -0.99
N GLY A 100 -13.92 -16.78 -0.36
CA GLY A 100 -13.51 -15.44 -0.77
C GLY A 100 -14.28 -14.91 -1.99
N LEU A 101 -14.11 -13.63 -2.27
CA LEU A 101 -14.55 -13.00 -3.52
C LEU A 101 -13.32 -12.67 -4.38
N PRO A 102 -13.39 -12.78 -5.73
CA PRO A 102 -12.24 -12.57 -6.60
C PRO A 102 -11.51 -11.24 -6.37
N MET A 103 -12.25 -10.16 -6.15
CA MET A 103 -11.71 -8.80 -6.03
C MET A 103 -11.18 -8.44 -4.63
N ILE A 104 -11.28 -9.33 -3.64
CA ILE A 104 -10.83 -9.10 -2.27
C ILE A 104 -9.71 -10.09 -1.96
N GLY A 105 -8.65 -9.62 -1.33
CA GLY A 105 -7.46 -10.43 -1.13
C GLY A 105 -6.56 -9.94 -0.01
N ARG A 106 -5.40 -10.58 0.10
CA ARG A 106 -4.34 -10.16 1.03
C ARG A 106 -3.44 -9.13 0.36
N MET A 107 -3.19 -8.03 1.07
CA MET A 107 -2.12 -7.07 0.76
C MET A 107 -0.90 -7.45 1.58
N TYR A 108 0.12 -7.99 0.91
CA TYR A 108 1.37 -8.40 1.52
C TYR A 108 2.35 -7.23 1.63
N VAL A 109 2.98 -7.15 2.80
CA VAL A 109 3.86 -6.05 3.18
C VAL A 109 5.12 -6.64 3.80
N GLN A 110 6.29 -6.24 3.32
CA GLN A 110 7.54 -6.50 4.01
C GLN A 110 7.89 -5.30 4.89
N ARG A 111 8.17 -5.55 6.19
CA ARG A 111 8.70 -4.53 7.12
C ARG A 111 9.97 -5.09 7.78
N GLY A 112 11.13 -4.50 7.45
CA GLY A 112 12.43 -5.07 7.81
C GLY A 112 12.59 -6.49 7.25
N SER A 113 12.99 -7.44 8.10
CA SER A 113 13.03 -8.87 7.75
C SER A 113 11.68 -9.57 7.84
N GLY A 114 10.66 -8.93 8.44
CA GLY A 114 9.34 -9.50 8.68
C GLY A 114 8.43 -9.46 7.45
N SER A 115 7.58 -10.48 7.32
CA SER A 115 6.55 -10.59 6.28
C SER A 115 5.18 -10.51 6.92
N TYR A 116 4.37 -9.56 6.46
CA TYR A 116 3.07 -9.24 7.02
C TYR A 116 1.98 -9.20 5.96
N PHE A 117 0.73 -9.20 6.39
CA PHE A 117 -0.39 -8.92 5.51
C PHE A 117 -1.51 -8.13 6.19
N CYS A 118 -2.27 -7.42 5.35
CA CYS A 118 -3.60 -6.86 5.62
C CYS A 118 -4.60 -7.42 4.60
N THR A 119 -5.85 -6.97 4.68
CA THR A 119 -6.87 -7.18 3.65
C THR A 119 -6.94 -5.96 2.70
N ALA A 120 -7.24 -6.19 1.42
CA ALA A 120 -7.50 -5.14 0.45
C ALA A 120 -8.59 -5.55 -0.56
N SER A 121 -9.21 -4.55 -1.19
CA SER A 121 -10.25 -4.73 -2.22
C SER A 121 -9.90 -3.96 -3.49
N VAL A 122 -10.11 -4.56 -4.65
CA VAL A 122 -10.05 -3.86 -5.94
C VAL A 122 -11.23 -2.90 -6.05
N ILE A 123 -10.92 -1.67 -6.47
CA ILE A 123 -11.89 -0.60 -6.70
C ILE A 123 -11.94 -0.33 -8.21
N ASN A 124 -13.16 -0.16 -8.74
CA ASN A 124 -13.38 0.24 -10.13
C ASN A 124 -12.64 1.54 -10.41
N SER A 125 -11.81 1.56 -11.46
CA SER A 125 -10.96 2.70 -11.78
C SER A 125 -10.65 2.72 -13.27
N PRO A 126 -10.47 3.90 -13.91
CA PRO A 126 -10.22 3.99 -15.36
C PRO A 126 -9.00 3.21 -15.85
N HIS A 127 -8.00 3.03 -14.98
CA HIS A 127 -6.76 2.31 -15.29
C HIS A 127 -6.74 0.86 -14.79
N HIS A 128 -7.87 0.38 -14.24
CA HIS A 128 -8.10 -1.03 -13.89
C HIS A 128 -7.11 -1.59 -12.84
N ASN A 129 -6.52 -0.71 -12.02
CA ASN A 129 -5.34 -1.04 -11.22
C ASN A 129 -5.30 -0.43 -9.81
N ILE A 130 -6.45 -0.05 -9.25
CA ILE A 130 -6.52 0.54 -7.90
C ILE A 130 -7.07 -0.49 -6.90
N VAL A 131 -6.41 -0.60 -5.75
CA VAL A 131 -6.94 -1.31 -4.57
C VAL A 131 -7.04 -0.36 -3.38
N LEU A 132 -8.05 -0.59 -2.54
CA LEU A 132 -8.27 0.05 -1.25
C LEU A 132 -7.77 -0.85 -0.12
N THR A 133 -7.11 -0.27 0.88
CA THR A 133 -6.79 -0.89 2.17
C THR A 133 -6.76 0.20 3.27
N ALA A 134 -6.37 -0.16 4.50
CA ALA A 134 -6.21 0.82 5.57
C ALA A 134 -4.88 1.59 5.47
N GLY A 135 -4.84 2.82 5.97
CA GLY A 135 -3.64 3.65 6.02
C GLY A 135 -2.53 2.98 6.82
N HIS A 136 -2.85 2.51 8.02
CA HIS A 136 -1.91 1.84 8.94
C HIS A 136 -1.29 0.56 8.36
N CYS A 137 -1.89 -0.02 7.31
CA CYS A 137 -1.29 -1.16 6.63
C CYS A 137 0.01 -0.79 5.91
N LEU A 138 0.11 0.44 5.41
CA LEU A 138 1.15 0.89 4.48
C LEU A 138 1.84 2.20 4.93
N ASP A 139 1.54 2.67 6.13
CA ASP A 139 2.03 3.90 6.73
C ASP A 139 3.48 3.88 7.19
N SER A 140 4.12 2.70 7.22
CA SER A 140 5.48 2.50 7.66
C SER A 140 6.44 3.23 6.72
N ARG A 141 6.65 4.52 6.97
CA ARG A 141 7.57 5.45 6.30
C ARG A 141 7.99 5.05 4.89
N ALA A 142 6.98 4.79 4.04
CA ALA A 142 7.05 3.92 2.86
C ALA A 142 8.32 4.10 2.01
N GLY A 143 9.37 3.35 2.38
CA GLY A 143 10.57 3.12 1.60
C GLY A 143 10.51 1.69 1.06
N THR A 144 10.44 1.58 -0.26
CA THR A 144 10.85 0.43 -1.12
C THR A 144 10.43 -0.98 -0.71
N GLY A 145 9.42 -1.15 0.14
CA GLY A 145 8.96 -2.46 0.58
C GLY A 145 8.51 -3.33 -0.59
N SER A 146 8.81 -4.63 -0.52
CA SER A 146 8.31 -5.67 -1.42
C SER A 146 6.79 -5.81 -1.27
N LEU A 147 6.00 -4.88 -1.81
CA LEU A 147 4.54 -4.86 -1.63
C LEU A 147 3.81 -5.59 -2.75
N ALA A 148 2.83 -6.42 -2.42
CA ALA A 148 2.03 -7.11 -3.44
C ALA A 148 0.61 -7.41 -2.99
N PHE A 149 -0.32 -7.41 -3.93
CA PHE A 149 -1.70 -7.83 -3.72
C PHE A 149 -1.94 -9.21 -4.33
N VAL A 150 -2.62 -10.07 -3.59
CA VAL A 150 -3.03 -11.41 -4.03
C VAL A 150 -4.54 -11.56 -3.85
N PRO A 151 -5.31 -11.52 -4.95
CA PRO A 151 -6.76 -11.64 -4.88
C PRO A 151 -7.21 -13.06 -4.51
N GLN A 152 -8.29 -13.14 -3.73
CA GLN A 152 -8.96 -14.38 -3.33
C GLN A 152 -8.01 -15.43 -2.73
N TRP A 153 -6.98 -14.99 -1.99
CA TRP A 153 -6.06 -15.89 -1.31
C TRP A 153 -6.82 -16.89 -0.43
N THR A 154 -6.39 -18.15 -0.43
CA THR A 154 -6.75 -19.16 0.57
C THR A 154 -5.53 -20.05 0.80
N ALA A 155 -5.44 -20.76 1.93
CA ALA A 155 -4.32 -21.68 2.17
C ALA A 155 -4.26 -22.81 1.12
N ALA A 156 -5.42 -23.27 0.62
CA ALA A 156 -5.52 -24.32 -0.40
C ALA A 156 -5.16 -23.83 -1.81
N ARG A 157 -5.46 -22.56 -2.11
CA ARG A 157 -5.14 -21.89 -3.38
C ARG A 157 -4.54 -20.53 -3.05
N PRO A 158 -3.21 -20.42 -2.87
CA PRO A 158 -2.58 -19.20 -2.40
C PRO A 158 -2.50 -18.11 -3.48
N ARG A 159 -2.68 -18.42 -4.77
CA ARG A 159 -2.71 -17.41 -5.86
C ARG A 159 -3.69 -17.77 -6.97
N PRO A 160 -5.01 -17.87 -6.70
CA PRO A 160 -5.96 -18.31 -7.72
C PRO A 160 -6.01 -17.36 -8.92
N HIS A 161 -5.70 -16.08 -8.71
CA HIS A 161 -5.68 -15.03 -9.74
C HIS A 161 -4.29 -14.42 -9.95
N GLY A 162 -3.25 -15.10 -9.45
CA GLY A 162 -1.88 -14.62 -9.46
C GLY A 162 -1.57 -13.55 -8.41
N ILE A 163 -0.49 -12.81 -8.65
CA ILE A 163 0.05 -11.78 -7.76
C ILE A 163 0.29 -10.50 -8.55
N PHE A 164 -0.03 -9.37 -7.93
CA PHE A 164 0.08 -8.04 -8.53
C PHE A 164 1.06 -7.20 -7.69
N PRO A 165 2.21 -6.77 -8.25
CA PRO A 165 3.13 -5.90 -7.54
C PRO A 165 2.48 -4.52 -7.34
N VAL A 166 2.85 -3.79 -6.27
CA VAL A 166 2.55 -2.36 -6.18
C VAL A 166 3.44 -1.60 -7.16
N ASP A 167 2.88 -0.68 -7.95
CA ASP A 167 3.69 0.12 -8.87
C ASP A 167 4.70 0.98 -8.11
N THR A 168 5.85 1.25 -8.73
CA THR A 168 6.88 2.15 -8.20
C THR A 168 7.13 3.30 -9.16
N ASP A 169 7.41 4.50 -8.65
CA ASP A 169 7.88 5.60 -9.50
C ASP A 169 9.31 5.36 -10.03
N SER A 170 9.81 6.32 -10.82
CA SER A 170 11.18 6.29 -11.37
C SER A 170 12.29 6.25 -10.30
N ARG A 171 11.97 6.53 -9.04
CA ARG A 171 12.89 6.45 -7.89
C ARG A 171 12.66 5.19 -7.04
N GLY A 172 11.91 4.22 -7.55
CA GLY A 172 11.62 2.96 -6.85
C GLY A 172 10.64 3.11 -5.68
N ARG A 173 9.95 4.24 -5.54
CA ARG A 173 9.03 4.46 -4.43
C ARG A 173 7.64 3.94 -4.75
N SER A 174 7.09 3.13 -3.86
CA SER A 174 5.75 2.56 -4.01
C SER A 174 4.69 3.65 -4.20
N GLN A 175 3.77 3.39 -5.12
CA GLN A 175 2.62 4.21 -5.47
C GLN A 175 1.46 3.91 -4.52
N VAL A 176 1.53 4.55 -3.34
CA VAL A 176 0.57 4.40 -2.24
C VAL A 176 0.14 5.79 -1.80
N TRP A 177 -1.16 6.06 -1.83
CA TRP A 177 -1.78 7.33 -1.42
C TRP A 177 -2.45 7.15 -0.07
N ILE A 178 -1.90 7.82 0.93
CA ILE A 178 -2.44 8.01 2.28
C ILE A 178 -2.53 9.53 2.49
N ASP A 179 -3.57 10.02 3.17
CA ASP A 179 -3.71 11.46 3.43
C ASP A 179 -2.54 11.95 4.31
N GLN A 180 -1.96 13.11 3.98
CA GLN A 180 -0.84 13.68 4.75
C GLN A 180 -1.19 13.88 6.22
N ARG A 181 -2.45 14.20 6.55
CA ARG A 181 -2.91 14.36 7.93
C ARG A 181 -2.79 13.07 8.73
N TYR A 182 -2.85 11.90 8.10
CA TYR A 182 -2.61 10.63 8.78
C TYR A 182 -1.17 10.54 9.28
N TYR A 183 -0.20 10.88 8.44
CA TYR A 183 1.21 10.91 8.81
C TYR A 183 1.50 11.94 9.90
N ASP A 184 0.97 13.16 9.74
CA ASP A 184 1.27 14.27 10.64
C ASP A 184 0.65 14.09 12.04
N ARG A 185 -0.48 13.37 12.13
CA ARG A 185 -1.27 13.25 13.35
C ARG A 185 -1.16 11.88 14.03
N GLY A 186 -0.47 10.92 13.40
CA GLY A 186 -0.32 9.55 13.88
C GLY A 186 -1.65 8.78 13.94
N HIS A 187 -1.62 7.55 14.44
CA HIS A 187 -2.76 6.63 14.30
C HIS A 187 -4.01 7.11 15.06
N THR A 188 -3.84 7.75 16.22
CA THR A 188 -4.97 8.22 17.04
C THR A 188 -5.64 9.45 16.46
N LYS A 189 -4.88 10.54 16.25
CA LYS A 189 -5.48 11.81 15.76
C LYS A 189 -5.65 11.84 14.24
N GLY A 190 -4.96 10.95 13.54
CA GLY A 190 -5.09 10.70 12.10
C GLY A 190 -6.17 9.67 11.74
N ALA A 191 -6.79 8.99 12.71
CA ALA A 191 -7.79 7.93 12.49
C ALA A 191 -8.89 8.22 11.45
N PRO A 192 -9.42 9.46 11.29
CA PRO A 192 -10.38 9.76 10.22
C PRO A 192 -9.83 9.55 8.79
N TRP A 193 -8.51 9.46 8.63
CA TRP A 193 -7.81 9.28 7.35
C TRP A 193 -7.03 7.97 7.29
N ASP A 194 -7.38 6.98 8.11
CA ASP A 194 -6.80 5.63 8.08
C ASP A 194 -7.28 4.83 6.86
N VAL A 195 -6.94 5.33 5.67
CA VAL A 195 -7.31 4.79 4.37
C VAL A 195 -6.13 4.92 3.43
N ALA A 196 -5.88 3.89 2.63
CA ALA A 196 -4.89 3.91 1.57
C ALA A 196 -5.49 3.45 0.24
N PHE A 197 -5.17 4.18 -0.83
CA PHE A 197 -5.30 3.68 -2.19
C PHE A 197 -3.94 3.29 -2.73
N VAL A 198 -3.88 2.17 -3.45
CA VAL A 198 -2.64 1.62 -3.97
C VAL A 198 -2.80 1.37 -5.45
N ARG A 199 -1.82 1.82 -6.23
CA ARG A 199 -1.74 1.51 -7.66
C ARG A 199 -0.92 0.24 -7.84
N LEU A 200 -1.49 -0.72 -8.55
CA LEU A 200 -0.85 -1.98 -8.85
C LEU A 200 -0.27 -1.99 -10.27
N GLY A 201 0.90 -2.62 -10.39
CA GLY A 201 1.44 -3.06 -11.66
C GLY A 201 0.63 -4.21 -12.25
N ALA A 202 0.85 -4.48 -13.53
CA ALA A 202 0.26 -5.63 -14.19
C ALA A 202 0.81 -6.94 -13.61
N ARG A 203 0.01 -8.01 -13.73
CA ARG A 203 0.49 -9.38 -13.51
C ARG A 203 1.54 -9.75 -14.57
N SER A 204 2.25 -10.85 -14.37
CA SER A 204 3.31 -11.33 -15.27
C SER A 204 2.89 -11.54 -16.73
N ASP A 205 1.59 -11.69 -17.01
CA ASP A 205 1.04 -11.80 -18.37
C ASP A 205 0.50 -10.47 -18.92
N GLY A 206 0.81 -9.34 -18.27
CA GLY A 206 0.41 -8.00 -18.69
C GLY A 206 -1.01 -7.58 -18.29
N LYS A 207 -1.82 -8.48 -17.73
CA LYS A 207 -3.21 -8.15 -17.33
C LYS A 207 -3.27 -7.26 -16.10
N ARG A 208 -4.20 -6.30 -16.09
CA ARG A 208 -4.50 -5.50 -14.89
C ARG A 208 -5.41 -6.26 -13.95
N VAL A 209 -5.37 -5.90 -12.67
CA VAL A 209 -6.11 -6.63 -11.63
C VAL A 209 -7.61 -6.65 -11.90
N GLN A 210 -8.19 -5.52 -12.32
CA GLN A 210 -9.63 -5.42 -12.54
C GLN A 210 -10.10 -6.21 -13.77
N ASP A 211 -9.23 -6.42 -14.76
CA ASP A 211 -9.52 -7.29 -15.91
C ASP A 211 -9.59 -8.76 -15.51
N VAL A 212 -8.87 -9.15 -14.45
CA VAL A 212 -8.79 -10.54 -13.98
C VAL A 212 -9.91 -10.84 -12.98
N VAL A 213 -10.17 -9.93 -12.03
CA VAL A 213 -11.06 -10.22 -10.89
C VAL A 213 -12.23 -9.26 -10.74
N GLY A 214 -12.35 -8.26 -11.62
CA GLY A 214 -13.33 -7.18 -11.46
C GLY A 214 -12.97 -6.22 -10.33
N GLY A 215 -13.91 -5.32 -10.03
CA GLY A 215 -13.77 -4.33 -8.97
C GLY A 215 -15.12 -3.96 -8.37
N ASN A 216 -15.08 -3.44 -7.15
CA ASN A 216 -16.23 -2.87 -6.46
C ASN A 216 -16.32 -1.35 -6.72
N ALA A 217 -17.51 -0.77 -6.65
CA ALA A 217 -17.67 0.67 -6.77
C ALA A 217 -17.24 1.35 -5.45
N LEU A 218 -16.52 2.46 -5.53
CA LEU A 218 -16.25 3.29 -4.34
C LEU A 218 -17.39 4.29 -4.17
N VAL A 219 -18.03 4.29 -2.99
CA VAL A 219 -19.14 5.20 -2.67
C VAL A 219 -18.79 6.04 -1.45
N THR A 220 -18.81 7.36 -1.64
CA THR A 220 -18.48 8.36 -0.60
C THR A 220 -19.67 9.28 -0.32
N GLY A 221 -19.74 9.87 0.88
CA GLY A 221 -20.71 10.90 1.21
C GLY A 221 -22.13 10.40 1.51
N ARG A 222 -22.30 9.11 1.84
CA ARG A 222 -23.62 8.47 2.04
C ARG A 222 -24.03 8.31 3.51
N GLY A 223 -23.32 8.95 4.44
CA GLY A 223 -23.57 8.82 5.88
C GLY A 223 -23.06 7.51 6.48
N TYR A 224 -23.60 7.14 7.65
CA TYR A 224 -23.08 6.06 8.49
C TYR A 224 -23.97 4.82 8.57
N ALA A 225 -25.25 4.96 8.18
CA ALA A 225 -26.27 3.96 8.38
C ALA A 225 -26.57 3.24 7.07
N PHE A 226 -26.12 2.00 6.98
CA PHE A 226 -26.43 1.10 5.89
C PHE A 226 -27.18 -0.11 6.47
N PRO A 227 -28.38 -0.44 6.00
CA PRO A 227 -29.21 -1.48 6.61
C PRO A 227 -28.67 -2.90 6.38
N ARG A 228 -27.84 -3.08 5.35
CA ARG A 228 -27.24 -4.37 4.99
C ARG A 228 -25.86 -4.15 4.38
N VAL A 229 -24.83 -4.53 5.11
CA VAL A 229 -23.43 -4.47 4.70
C VAL A 229 -22.81 -5.85 4.87
N ARG A 230 -22.18 -6.35 3.81
CA ARG A 230 -21.35 -7.53 3.86
C ARG A 230 -19.92 -7.11 4.19
N LEU A 231 -19.43 -7.50 5.36
CA LEU A 231 -18.06 -7.33 5.79
C LEU A 231 -17.25 -8.55 5.35
N ILE A 232 -16.02 -8.34 4.88
CA ILE A 232 -15.09 -9.39 4.44
C ILE A 232 -13.68 -9.04 4.91
N GLY A 233 -12.96 -10.02 5.48
CA GLY A 233 -11.61 -9.84 5.98
C GLY A 233 -10.83 -11.14 6.09
N TYR A 234 -9.50 -11.04 6.10
CA TYR A 234 -8.59 -12.16 6.35
C TYR A 234 -8.06 -12.12 7.79
N PRO A 235 -8.67 -12.83 8.74
CA PRO A 235 -8.21 -12.81 10.14
C PRO A 235 -7.02 -13.72 10.37
N SER A 236 -6.05 -13.23 11.11
CA SER A 236 -4.98 -14.00 11.77
C SER A 236 -4.36 -15.08 10.87
N THR A 237 -4.15 -16.29 11.39
CA THR A 237 -3.59 -17.43 10.67
C THR A 237 -4.68 -18.28 9.99
N ASP A 238 -5.91 -17.77 9.88
CA ASP A 238 -7.01 -18.51 9.28
C ASP A 238 -6.71 -18.85 7.81
N ARG A 239 -7.20 -20.01 7.40
CA ARG A 239 -6.94 -20.59 6.07
C ARG A 239 -7.80 -19.97 4.96
N GLN A 240 -8.82 -19.19 5.32
CA GLN A 240 -9.83 -18.60 4.43
C GLN A 240 -10.31 -17.25 4.99
N PRO A 241 -10.88 -16.36 4.16
CA PRO A 241 -11.48 -15.13 4.65
C PRO A 241 -12.79 -15.40 5.39
N LEU A 242 -13.13 -14.49 6.30
CA LEU A 242 -14.45 -14.41 6.93
C LEU A 242 -15.39 -13.55 6.10
N THR A 243 -16.68 -13.84 6.23
CA THR A 243 -17.75 -12.94 5.85
C THR A 243 -18.81 -12.84 6.94
N CYS A 244 -19.39 -11.65 7.09
CA CYS A 244 -20.50 -11.36 7.98
C CYS A 244 -21.43 -10.37 7.27
N THR A 245 -22.74 -10.44 7.53
CA THR A 245 -23.69 -9.43 7.04
C THR A 245 -24.44 -8.82 8.20
N ASN A 246 -24.31 -7.51 8.39
CA ASN A 246 -25.03 -6.77 9.41
C ASN A 246 -25.26 -5.31 8.94
N SER A 247 -25.99 -4.52 9.73
CA SER A 247 -26.15 -3.08 9.54
C SER A 247 -25.01 -2.29 10.16
N THR A 248 -24.78 -1.07 9.66
CA THR A 248 -23.82 -0.13 10.26
C THR A 248 -24.53 0.97 11.04
N THR A 249 -23.87 1.46 12.09
CA THR A 249 -24.32 2.61 12.89
C THR A 249 -23.22 3.68 12.96
N ARG A 250 -23.60 4.92 13.28
CA ARG A 250 -22.63 5.99 13.58
C ARG A 250 -22.03 5.75 14.97
N PHE A 251 -20.71 5.85 15.08
CA PHE A 251 -20.01 5.86 16.36
C PHE A 251 -19.10 7.08 16.47
N THR A 252 -19.16 7.76 17.61
CA THR A 252 -18.29 8.89 17.94
C THR A 252 -17.53 8.53 19.22
N PRO A 253 -16.19 8.37 19.15
CA PRO A 253 -15.39 8.04 20.32
C PRO A 253 -15.44 9.15 21.37
N THR A 254 -15.35 8.77 22.64
CA THR A 254 -15.22 9.68 23.79
C THR A 254 -13.80 9.72 24.37
N ASP A 255 -12.87 8.97 23.79
CA ASP A 255 -11.46 8.87 24.21
C ASP A 255 -10.56 9.96 23.60
N GLY A 256 -11.16 10.99 23.01
CA GLY A 256 -10.45 12.09 22.35
C GLY A 256 -9.96 11.76 20.93
N THR A 257 -10.23 10.59 20.37
CA THR A 257 -10.03 10.33 18.93
C THR A 257 -11.01 11.19 18.13
N PRO A 258 -10.55 11.99 17.15
CA PRO A 258 -11.43 12.86 16.38
C PRO A 258 -12.34 12.06 15.43
N GLY A 259 -13.43 12.71 15.01
CA GLY A 259 -14.29 12.21 13.94
C GLY A 259 -15.42 11.29 14.40
N SER A 260 -16.07 10.68 13.42
CA SER A 260 -17.09 9.65 13.64
C SER A 260 -16.89 8.55 12.60
N TYR A 261 -17.25 7.32 12.97
CA TYR A 261 -16.90 6.10 12.27
C TYR A 261 -18.15 5.29 11.97
N LEU A 262 -18.13 4.52 10.88
CA LEU A 262 -19.09 3.43 10.73
C LEU A 262 -18.71 2.36 11.76
N ARG A 263 -19.72 1.80 12.43
CA ARG A 263 -19.58 0.68 13.38
C ARG A 263 -20.46 -0.47 12.95
N ILE A 264 -19.91 -1.67 12.89
CA ILE A 264 -20.61 -2.91 12.56
C ILE A 264 -20.24 -4.01 13.57
N ALA A 265 -21.24 -4.70 14.11
CA ALA A 265 -21.03 -5.87 14.96
C ALA A 265 -20.95 -7.11 14.09
N CYS A 266 -19.78 -7.76 14.09
CA CYS A 266 -19.48 -8.96 13.33
C CYS A 266 -18.34 -9.66 14.05
N ASP A 267 -18.60 -10.86 14.54
CA ASP A 267 -17.65 -11.58 15.39
C ASP A 267 -16.40 -12.01 14.62
N ASP A 268 -15.29 -12.12 15.35
CA ASP A 268 -14.07 -12.79 14.91
C ASP A 268 -13.18 -12.07 13.86
N TYR A 269 -13.35 -10.76 13.68
CA TYR A 269 -12.49 -9.94 12.81
C TYR A 269 -11.18 -9.55 13.50
N ARG A 270 -10.30 -10.55 13.72
CA ARG A 270 -8.96 -10.41 14.33
C ARG A 270 -7.97 -9.63 13.44
N SER A 271 -6.76 -9.40 13.93
CA SER A 271 -5.68 -8.73 13.18
C SER A 271 -5.46 -9.33 11.79
N GLY A 272 -5.11 -8.51 10.81
CA GLY A 272 -5.03 -8.88 9.38
C GLY A 272 -6.31 -8.56 8.58
N THR A 273 -7.44 -8.39 9.25
CA THR A 273 -8.70 -7.94 8.61
C THR A 273 -8.69 -6.46 8.22
N SER A 274 -7.77 -5.67 8.76
CA SER A 274 -7.57 -4.26 8.40
C SER A 274 -7.54 -4.02 6.88
N GLY A 275 -8.26 -3.01 6.43
CA GLY A 275 -8.51 -2.71 5.02
C GLY A 275 -9.64 -3.53 4.38
N GLY A 276 -10.22 -4.50 5.09
CA GLY A 276 -11.37 -5.29 4.65
C GLY A 276 -12.58 -4.42 4.32
N PRO A 277 -13.24 -4.62 3.15
CA PRO A 277 -14.28 -3.71 2.69
C PRO A 277 -15.62 -3.93 3.38
N PHE A 278 -16.35 -2.82 3.56
CA PHE A 278 -17.76 -2.79 3.92
C PHE A 278 -18.55 -2.69 2.61
N LEU A 279 -19.18 -3.79 2.18
CA LEU A 279 -19.94 -3.85 0.92
C LEU A 279 -21.43 -3.61 1.15
N ALA A 280 -21.91 -2.42 0.80
CA ALA A 280 -23.34 -2.15 0.62
C ALA A 280 -23.79 -2.57 -0.78
N ASN A 281 -25.12 -2.63 -1.00
CA ASN A 281 -25.73 -2.93 -2.31
C ASN A 281 -25.11 -4.16 -3.01
N PHE A 282 -24.76 -5.19 -2.21
CA PHE A 282 -24.07 -6.37 -2.71
C PHE A 282 -24.98 -7.18 -3.63
N ASN A 283 -24.54 -7.38 -4.87
CA ASN A 283 -25.21 -8.21 -5.86
C ASN A 283 -24.61 -9.61 -5.84
N THR A 284 -25.40 -10.60 -5.44
CA THR A 284 -24.97 -12.01 -5.31
C THR A 284 -24.69 -12.68 -6.66
N HIS A 285 -25.26 -12.20 -7.76
CA HIS A 285 -25.01 -12.74 -9.09
C HIS A 285 -23.65 -12.30 -9.64
N THR A 286 -23.27 -11.04 -9.42
CA THR A 286 -21.97 -10.50 -9.90
C THR A 286 -20.86 -10.63 -8.86
N GLY A 287 -21.22 -10.86 -7.60
CA GLY A 287 -20.29 -10.87 -6.46
C GLY A 287 -19.72 -9.49 -6.14
N ARG A 288 -20.30 -8.39 -6.66
CA ARG A 288 -19.81 -7.01 -6.51
C ARG A 288 -20.77 -6.17 -5.68
N GLY A 289 -20.27 -5.09 -5.11
CA GLY A 289 -21.08 -4.10 -4.41
C GLY A 289 -20.41 -2.74 -4.31
N ASP A 290 -20.96 -1.92 -3.43
CA ASP A 290 -20.48 -0.58 -3.11
C ASP A 290 -19.60 -0.63 -1.88
N VAL A 291 -18.33 -0.28 -2.01
CA VAL A 291 -17.43 -0.07 -0.88
C VAL A 291 -17.76 1.27 -0.24
N VAL A 292 -18.36 1.21 0.94
CA VAL A 292 -18.78 2.38 1.74
C VAL A 292 -17.88 2.63 2.95
N GLY A 293 -16.89 1.74 3.15
CA GLY A 293 -15.90 1.80 4.21
C GLY A 293 -14.88 0.66 4.08
N SER A 294 -13.79 0.76 4.84
CA SER A 294 -12.80 -0.29 5.08
C SER A 294 -12.47 -0.40 6.57
N ILE A 295 -12.18 -1.60 7.06
CA ILE A 295 -11.77 -1.82 8.47
C ILE A 295 -10.54 -0.97 8.78
N GLY A 296 -10.68 -0.03 9.71
CA GLY A 296 -9.64 0.94 10.09
C GLY A 296 -10.20 2.07 10.93
N GLY A 297 -9.41 3.11 11.14
CA GLY A 297 -9.82 4.33 11.83
C GLY A 297 -9.68 4.21 13.34
N TRP A 298 -10.76 4.42 14.09
CA TRP A 298 -10.71 4.40 15.55
C TRP A 298 -10.06 3.10 16.05
N LYS A 299 -8.93 3.23 16.76
CA LYS A 299 -8.11 2.10 17.23
C LYS A 299 -7.81 1.09 16.13
N THR A 300 -7.42 1.55 14.93
CA THR A 300 -7.10 0.70 13.76
C THR A 300 -8.23 -0.24 13.31
N GLY A 301 -9.48 0.15 13.57
CA GLY A 301 -10.67 -0.63 13.22
C GLY A 301 -11.36 -1.30 14.40
N GLY A 302 -11.06 -0.89 15.63
CA GLY A 302 -11.73 -1.29 16.86
C GLY A 302 -10.78 -1.93 17.88
N PRO A 303 -11.12 -1.92 19.18
CA PRO A 303 -10.31 -2.53 20.22
C PRO A 303 -10.47 -4.05 20.35
N THR A 304 -11.50 -4.63 19.72
CA THR A 304 -11.90 -6.04 19.84
C THR A 304 -12.16 -6.64 18.46
N ALA A 305 -12.20 -7.97 18.37
CA ALA A 305 -12.50 -8.68 17.12
C ALA A 305 -14.01 -8.64 16.74
N ASP A 306 -14.90 -8.40 17.71
CA ASP A 306 -16.34 -8.57 17.50
C ASP A 306 -17.07 -7.34 16.95
N VAL A 307 -16.38 -6.20 16.92
CA VAL A 307 -16.92 -4.95 16.42
C VAL A 307 -15.87 -4.26 15.59
N SER A 308 -16.18 -4.11 14.30
CA SER A 308 -15.31 -3.43 13.34
C SER A 308 -15.75 -1.99 13.11
N TYR A 309 -14.76 -1.15 12.85
CA TYR A 309 -14.96 0.26 12.57
C TYR A 309 -14.37 0.66 11.22
N SER A 310 -14.90 1.73 10.64
CA SER A 310 -14.36 2.32 9.42
C SER A 310 -14.34 3.84 9.51
N PRO A 311 -13.29 4.53 9.00
CA PRO A 311 -13.35 5.97 8.75
C PRO A 311 -14.56 6.32 7.88
N TYR A 312 -15.16 7.48 8.11
CA TYR A 312 -16.22 7.95 7.22
C TYR A 312 -15.65 8.36 5.86
N PHE A 313 -16.15 7.73 4.79
CA PHE A 313 -15.73 8.06 3.43
C PHE A 313 -16.39 9.35 2.95
N ALA A 314 -15.86 10.48 3.40
CA ALA A 314 -16.27 11.82 2.96
C ALA A 314 -15.55 12.26 1.68
N SER A 315 -15.65 13.55 1.35
CA SER A 315 -14.96 14.15 0.19
C SER A 315 -13.43 14.00 0.23
N ASP A 316 -12.84 13.92 1.42
CA ASP A 316 -11.40 13.68 1.59
C ASP A 316 -10.97 12.35 0.98
N ILE A 317 -11.71 11.27 1.26
CA ILE A 317 -11.42 9.94 0.72
C ILE A 317 -11.67 9.89 -0.79
N ARG A 318 -12.70 10.60 -1.28
CA ARG A 318 -12.92 10.73 -2.73
C ARG A 318 -11.73 11.41 -3.41
N ARG A 319 -11.24 12.53 -2.86
CA ARG A 319 -10.06 13.22 -3.38
C ARG A 319 -8.80 12.35 -3.35
N LEU A 320 -8.62 11.56 -2.29
CA LEU A 320 -7.49 10.63 -2.19
C LEU A 320 -7.55 9.55 -3.29
N TYR A 321 -8.74 9.00 -3.55
CA TYR A 321 -8.97 8.10 -4.68
C TYR A 321 -8.67 8.76 -6.02
N ASP A 322 -9.19 9.97 -6.25
CA ASP A 322 -8.98 10.71 -7.49
C ASP A 322 -7.50 11.03 -7.73
N ALA A 323 -6.76 11.38 -6.66
CA ALA A 323 -5.31 11.55 -6.71
C ALA A 323 -4.58 10.25 -7.10
N ALA A 324 -5.01 9.10 -6.55
CA ALA A 324 -4.47 7.80 -6.89
C ALA A 324 -4.78 7.38 -8.34
N VAL A 325 -5.95 7.74 -8.86
CA VAL A 325 -6.30 7.54 -10.27
C VAL A 325 -5.46 8.43 -11.17
N ALA A 326 -5.39 9.73 -10.87
CA ALA A 326 -4.63 10.70 -11.65
C ALA A 326 -3.11 10.47 -11.60
N GLY A 327 -2.61 9.74 -10.59
CA GLY A 327 -1.18 9.54 -10.40
C GLY A 327 -0.49 10.78 -9.84
N ALA A 328 -1.22 11.59 -9.08
CA ALA A 328 -0.64 12.73 -8.38
C ALA A 328 0.49 12.24 -7.44
N PRO A 329 1.55 13.02 -7.23
CA PRO A 329 2.61 12.64 -6.30
C PRO A 329 2.05 12.23 -4.93
N PRO A 330 2.30 11.00 -4.44
CA PRO A 330 1.77 10.58 -3.15
C PRO A 330 2.42 11.36 -2.00
N ALA A 331 1.62 11.70 -1.00
CA ALA A 331 2.10 12.20 0.29
C ALA A 331 3.15 11.26 0.87
N ARG A 332 4.14 11.81 1.55
CA ARG A 332 5.21 11.05 2.19
C ARG A 332 5.32 11.49 3.64
N PRO A 333 5.52 10.55 4.57
CA PRO A 333 5.83 10.92 5.94
C PRO A 333 7.13 11.71 5.93
N GLY A 334 7.18 12.77 6.75
CA GLY A 334 8.40 13.56 6.91
C GLY A 334 9.57 12.62 7.24
N VAL A 335 10.68 12.80 6.52
CA VAL A 335 11.95 12.19 6.93
C VAL A 335 12.31 12.91 8.22
N LEU A 336 12.16 12.26 9.37
CA LEU A 336 12.95 12.68 10.52
C LEU A 336 14.39 12.41 10.09
N SER A 337 15.14 13.47 9.81
CA SER A 337 16.59 13.41 9.76
C SER A 337 17.04 12.74 11.07
N GLN A 338 17.60 11.54 10.96
CA GLN A 338 18.50 11.04 11.99
C GLN A 338 19.87 11.64 11.73
#